data_AF-K4LFG3-F1
#
_entry.id   AF-K4LFG3-F1
#
_cell.length_a   1.000
_cell.length_b   1.000
_cell.length_c   1.000
_cell.angle_alpha   90.00
_cell.angle_beta   90.00
_cell.angle_gamma   90.00
#
_symmetry.space_group_name_H-M   'P 1'
#
loop_
_entity.id
_entity.type
_entity.pdbx_description
1 polymer ?
#
loop_
_entity_poly.entity_id
_entity_poly.type
_entity_poly.pdbx_seq_one_letter_code
_entity_poly.pdbx_strand_id
1 'polypeptide(L)'
;MKKATLQISFDSEKLGALKQYMAKKEASIETELDEVMQKFYEKYVPAPVREYIESREADDQPKPARPSSLAAAQKNAAEDEQ
;
A
#
# COMPACT_ATOMS: atom_id res chain seq x y z
N MET A 1 0.33 1.55 -1.37
CA MET A 1 0.89 0.20 -1.13
C MET A 1 2.38 0.22 -1.43
N LYS A 2 3.21 -0.12 -0.44
CA LYS A 2 4.65 -0.34 -0.65
C LYS A 2 4.81 -1.71 -1.32
N LYS A 3 5.30 -1.75 -2.56
CA LYS A 3 5.59 -3.02 -3.27
C LYS A 3 6.97 -3.53 -2.81
N ALA A 4 7.06 -4.82 -2.51
CA ALA A 4 8.32 -5.51 -2.23
C ALA A 4 8.68 -6.42 -3.41
N THR A 5 9.97 -6.52 -3.75
CA THR A 5 10.45 -7.36 -4.85
C THR A 5 10.93 -8.71 -4.32
N LEU A 6 10.38 -9.79 -4.85
CA LEU A 6 10.82 -11.17 -4.59
C LEU A 6 11.56 -11.70 -5.82
N GLN A 7 12.84 -12.08 -5.68
CA GLN A 7 13.57 -12.79 -6.73
C GLN A 7 13.44 -14.31 -6.54
N ILE A 8 12.98 -14.99 -7.59
CA ILE A 8 12.82 -16.44 -7.63
C ILE A 8 13.68 -16.97 -8.77
N SER A 9 14.54 -17.94 -8.47
CA SER A 9 15.27 -18.69 -9.50
C SER A 9 14.40 -19.85 -10.00
N PHE A 10 14.23 -19.93 -11.31
CA PHE A 10 13.49 -21.00 -11.97
C PHE A 10 14.28 -21.50 -13.18
N ASP A 11 13.98 -22.71 -13.62
CA ASP A 11 14.63 -23.31 -14.80
C ASP A 11 14.35 -22.47 -16.05
N SER A 12 15.42 -22.11 -16.76
CA SER A 12 15.39 -21.22 -17.93
C SER A 12 14.52 -21.77 -19.05
N GLU A 13 14.67 -23.06 -19.38
CA GLU A 13 13.94 -23.69 -20.49
C GLU A 13 12.46 -23.83 -20.17
N LYS A 14 12.13 -24.23 -18.94
CA LYS A 14 10.75 -24.32 -18.46
C LYS A 14 10.10 -22.94 -18.38
N LEU A 15 10.82 -21.92 -17.93
CA LEU A 15 10.31 -20.54 -17.91
C LEU A 15 10.00 -20.05 -19.34
N GLY A 16 10.90 -20.34 -20.29
CA GLY A 16 10.71 -19.98 -21.70
C GLY A 16 9.46 -20.63 -22.29
N ALA A 17 9.31 -21.94 -22.08
CA ALA A 17 8.10 -22.65 -22.50
C ALA A 17 6.84 -22.08 -21.84
N LEU A 18 6.87 -21.87 -20.52
CA LEU A 18 5.74 -21.34 -19.77
C LEU A 18 5.28 -19.98 -20.30
N LYS A 19 6.22 -19.03 -20.48
CA LYS A 19 5.93 -17.71 -21.05
C LYS A 19 5.35 -17.81 -22.46
N GLN A 20 5.86 -18.71 -23.29
CA GLN A 20 5.37 -18.89 -24.66
C GLN A 20 3.95 -19.45 -24.71
N TYR A 21 3.60 -20.40 -23.83
CA TYR A 21 2.25 -20.95 -23.74
C TYR A 21 1.25 -19.98 -23.08
N MET A 22 1.71 -19.18 -22.11
CA MET A 22 0.89 -18.12 -21.50
C MET A 22 0.57 -17.01 -22.48
N ALA A 23 1.56 -16.56 -23.29
CA ALA A 23 1.33 -15.57 -24.34
C ALA A 23 0.28 -16.04 -25.37
N LYS A 24 0.24 -17.34 -25.70
CA LYS A 24 -0.80 -17.93 -26.57
C LYS A 24 -2.19 -17.92 -25.96
N LYS A 25 -2.28 -17.91 -24.63
CA LYS A 25 -3.54 -17.85 -23.87
C LYS A 25 -3.92 -16.44 -23.45
N GLU A 26 -3.18 -15.42 -23.92
CA GLU A 26 -3.32 -14.02 -23.49
C GLU A 26 -3.20 -13.86 -21.95
N ALA A 27 -2.49 -14.77 -21.31
CA ALA A 27 -2.24 -14.75 -19.87
C ALA A 27 -0.85 -14.17 -19.57
N SER A 28 -0.73 -13.46 -18.45
CA SER A 28 0.55 -12.95 -17.95
C SER A 28 1.02 -13.75 -16.75
N ILE A 29 2.27 -14.22 -16.81
CA ILE A 29 2.90 -14.96 -15.71
C ILE A 29 2.96 -14.11 -14.43
N GLU A 30 3.10 -12.79 -14.57
CA GLU A 30 3.14 -11.88 -13.43
C GLU A 30 1.78 -11.80 -12.72
N THR A 31 0.69 -11.72 -13.48
CA THR A 31 -0.67 -11.68 -12.94
C THR A 31 -1.03 -12.98 -12.23
N GLU A 32 -0.76 -14.12 -12.87
CA GLU A 32 -1.00 -15.43 -12.25
C GLU A 32 -0.21 -15.61 -10.97
N LEU A 33 1.06 -15.16 -10.95
CA LEU A 33 1.90 -15.26 -9.77
C LEU A 33 1.44 -14.31 -8.65
N ASP A 34 0.94 -13.11 -8.99
CA ASP A 34 0.35 -12.15 -8.05
C ASP A 34 -0.92 -12.75 -7.39
N GLU A 35 -1.81 -13.36 -8.18
CA GLU A 35 -3.00 -14.05 -7.66
C GLU A 35 -2.64 -15.25 -6.76
N VAL A 36 -1.64 -16.05 -7.17
CA VAL A 36 -1.14 -17.15 -6.34
C VAL A 36 -0.54 -16.63 -5.04
N MET A 37 0.21 -15.52 -5.09
CA MET A 37 0.80 -14.89 -3.92
C MET A 37 -0.28 -14.37 -2.96
N GLN A 38 -1.34 -13.76 -3.49
CA GLN A 38 -2.47 -13.28 -2.70
C GLN A 38 -3.19 -14.44 -2.00
N LYS A 39 -3.46 -15.55 -2.71
CA LYS A 39 -4.04 -16.76 -2.09
C LYS A 39 -3.12 -17.35 -1.02
N PHE A 40 -1.81 -17.32 -1.23
CA PHE A 40 -0.84 -17.73 -0.22
C PHE A 40 -0.90 -16.82 1.02
N TYR A 41 -0.95 -15.51 0.81
CA TYR A 41 -1.09 -14.54 1.89
C TYR A 41 -2.37 -14.81 2.71
N GLU A 42 -3.52 -14.99 2.09
CA GLU A 42 -4.77 -15.28 2.80
C GLU A 42 -4.77 -16.63 3.52
N LYS A 43 -4.10 -17.63 2.95
CA LYS A 43 -4.01 -18.99 3.51
C LYS A 43 -3.11 -19.05 4.75
N TYR A 44 -2.00 -18.33 4.75
CA TYR A 44 -1.01 -18.38 5.83
C TYR A 44 -1.11 -17.22 6.82
N VAL A 45 -1.71 -16.09 6.42
CA VAL A 45 -1.88 -14.91 7.28
C VAL A 45 -3.29 -14.90 7.88
N PRO A 46 -3.43 -15.09 9.21
CA PRO A 46 -4.71 -15.04 9.89
C PRO A 46 -5.40 -13.69 9.69
N ALA A 47 -6.74 -13.69 9.67
CA ALA A 47 -7.55 -12.47 9.53
C ALA A 47 -7.14 -11.33 10.49
N PRO A 48 -6.86 -11.57 11.79
CA PRO A 48 -6.43 -10.51 12.70
C PRO A 48 -5.14 -9.80 12.28
N VAL A 49 -4.22 -10.53 11.63
CA VAL A 49 -2.95 -9.97 11.14
C VAL A 49 -3.18 -9.19 9.84
N ARG A 50 -4.09 -9.66 8.98
CA ARG A 50 -4.48 -8.94 7.75
C ARG A 50 -5.14 -7.60 8.08
N GLU A 51 -6.11 -7.62 8.97
CA GLU A 51 -6.80 -6.42 9.46
C GLU A 51 -5.81 -5.43 10.11
N TYR A 52 -4.79 -5.92 10.81
CA TYR A 52 -3.73 -5.07 11.36
C TYR A 52 -2.91 -4.36 10.26
N ILE A 53 -2.56 -5.07 9.19
CA ILE A 53 -1.82 -4.51 8.05
C ILE A 53 -2.69 -3.47 7.33
N GLU A 54 -3.96 -3.78 7.05
CA GLU A 54 -4.92 -2.86 6.42
C GLU A 54 -5.17 -1.61 7.28
N SER A 55 -5.31 -1.78 8.59
CA SER A 55 -5.49 -0.66 9.54
C SER A 55 -4.25 0.23 9.63
N ARG A 56 -3.05 -0.35 9.54
CA ARG A 56 -1.79 0.42 9.48
C ARG A 56 -1.66 1.19 8.17
N GLU A 57 -2.01 0.58 7.04
CA GLU A 57 -2.00 1.28 5.75
C GLU A 57 -3.03 2.42 5.71
N ALA A 58 -4.13 2.32 6.46
CA ALA A 58 -5.13 3.37 6.62
C ALA A 58 -4.69 4.52 7.54
N ASP A 59 -3.93 4.27 8.62
CA ASP A 59 -3.44 5.32 9.53
C ASP A 59 -2.19 6.07 9.00
N ASP A 60 -1.49 5.51 8.01
CA ASP A 60 -0.39 6.18 7.26
C ASP A 60 -0.93 7.18 6.21
N GLN A 61 -2.25 7.35 6.08
CA GLN A 61 -2.83 8.50 5.39
C GLN A 61 -2.52 9.78 6.20
N PRO A 62 -1.88 10.81 5.60
CA PRO A 62 -1.67 12.06 6.30
C PRO A 62 -3.03 12.63 6.67
N LYS A 63 -3.37 12.59 7.96
CA LYS A 63 -4.58 13.20 8.51
C LYS A 63 -4.62 14.64 7.98
N PRO A 64 -5.67 15.06 7.25
CA PRO A 64 -5.76 16.43 6.81
C PRO A 64 -5.72 17.29 8.07
N ALA A 65 -4.68 18.14 8.17
CA ALA A 65 -4.54 19.06 9.27
C ALA A 65 -5.84 19.84 9.39
N ARG A 66 -6.58 19.62 10.48
CA ARG A 66 -7.80 20.38 10.76
C ARG A 66 -7.41 21.86 10.70
N PRO A 67 -8.05 22.70 9.86
CA PRO A 67 -7.87 24.12 9.98
C PRO A 67 -8.47 24.50 11.34
N SER A 68 -7.60 24.82 12.29
CA SER A 68 -7.99 25.40 13.57
C SER A 68 -8.50 26.81 13.31
N SER A 69 -9.74 26.93 12.83
CA SER A 69 -10.53 28.12 13.07
C SER A 69 -11.16 27.98 14.46
N LEU A 70 -10.79 28.88 15.36
CA LEU A 70 -11.70 29.84 15.99
C LEU A 70 -11.10 30.38 17.30
N ALA A 71 -10.89 31.70 17.28
CA ALA A 71 -11.12 32.61 18.40
C ALA A 71 -10.30 32.44 19.70
N ALA A 72 -9.21 33.21 19.80
CA ALA A 72 -8.88 33.92 21.03
C ALA A 72 -8.96 35.42 20.75
N ALA A 73 -10.08 36.01 21.16
CA ALA A 73 -10.36 37.43 21.08
C ALA A 73 -9.35 38.25 21.90
N GLN A 74 -8.92 39.36 21.29
CA GLN A 74 -8.78 40.71 21.86
C GLN A 74 -8.24 40.83 23.29
N LYS A 75 -7.14 41.60 23.46
CA LYS A 75 -7.08 42.74 24.39
C LYS A 75 -5.77 43.55 24.24
N ASN A 76 -5.96 44.77 23.73
CA ASN A 76 -5.37 46.05 24.13
C ASN A 76 -3.85 46.16 24.38
N ALA A 77 -3.16 46.89 23.51
CA ALA A 77 -2.06 47.80 23.88
C ALA A 77 -1.75 48.72 22.69
N ALA A 78 -2.58 49.75 22.49
CA ALA A 78 -2.26 50.88 21.62
C ALA A 78 -2.82 52.14 22.28
N GLU A 79 -2.08 52.69 23.22
CA GLU A 79 -2.13 54.10 23.63
C GLU A 79 -0.92 54.35 24.56
N ASP A 80 0.06 55.10 24.06
CA ASP A 80 0.35 56.48 24.54
C ASP A 80 1.83 56.85 24.80
N GLU A 81 2.22 57.94 24.14
CA GLU A 81 3.26 58.95 24.40
C GLU A 81 4.74 58.58 24.66
N GLN A 82 5.63 58.99 23.74
CA GLN A 82 6.31 60.30 23.81
C GLN A 82 6.91 60.74 22.47
#